data_AF-E2SKH6-F1
#
_entry.id   AF-E2SKH6-F1
#
_cell.length_a   1.000
_cell.length_b   1.000
_cell.length_c   1.000
_cell.angle_alpha   90.00
_cell.angle_beta   90.00
_cell.angle_gamma   90.00
#
_symmetry.space_group_name_H-M   'P 1'
#
loop_
_entity.id
_entity.type
_entity.pdbx_description
1 polymer ?
#
loop_
_entity_poly.entity_id
_entity_poly.type
_entity_poly.pdbx_seq_one_letter_code
_entity_poly.pdbx_strand_id
1 'polypeptide(L)'
;MIIPQMENLKDGSYLGECKTGLVYVRLQVEVKQDTIKRIRLLQHDNGMGKAAERILTDIQSNNTPAVDDISSATISSRAMKMAVQKALEKAAQP
;
A
#
# COMPACT_ATOMS: atom_id res chain seq x y z
N MET A 1 3.96 15.63 7.70
CA MET A 1 3.96 14.40 6.90
C MET A 1 2.74 14.49 5.99
N ILE A 2 2.94 14.87 4.73
CA ILE A 2 1.82 15.15 3.81
C ILE A 2 1.48 13.81 3.17
N ILE A 3 0.34 13.24 3.56
CA ILE A 3 -0.27 12.12 2.83
C ILE A 3 -0.82 12.75 1.55
N PRO A 4 -0.47 12.28 0.34
CA PRO A 4 -1.05 12.84 -0.86
C PRO A 4 -2.56 12.66 -0.78
N GLN A 5 -3.29 13.77 -0.73
CA GLN A 5 -4.74 13.75 -0.89
C GLN A 5 -5.01 13.10 -2.25
N MET A 6 -5.99 12.20 -2.30
CA MET A 6 -6.48 11.55 -3.53
C MET A 6 -7.15 12.57 -4.45
N GLU A 7 -6.37 13.53 -4.90
CA GLU A 7 -6.77 14.58 -5.81
C GLU A 7 -5.90 14.41 -7.05
N ASN A 8 -6.53 14.05 -8.17
CA ASN A 8 -5.90 13.80 -9.48
C ASN A 8 -5.14 12.48 -9.61
N LEU A 9 -5.66 11.39 -9.02
CA LEU A 9 -5.13 10.07 -9.34
C LEU A 9 -5.69 9.59 -10.68
N LYS A 10 -4.79 9.31 -11.62
CA LYS A 10 -5.18 8.71 -12.90
C LYS A 10 -5.73 7.30 -12.69
N ASP A 11 -6.75 6.97 -13.49
CA ASP A 11 -7.28 5.61 -13.56
C ASP A 11 -6.20 4.68 -14.11
N GLY A 12 -5.86 3.64 -13.37
CA GLY A 12 -4.77 2.77 -13.75
C GLY A 12 -4.39 1.75 -12.69
N SER A 13 -3.49 0.85 -13.08
CA SER A 13 -2.90 -0.13 -12.18
C SER A 13 -1.46 0.25 -11.88
N TYR A 14 -1.18 0.58 -10.63
CA TYR A 14 0.11 1.08 -10.20
C TYR A 14 0.84 0.06 -9.34
N LEU A 15 2.07 -0.23 -9.72
CA LEU A 15 2.90 -1.19 -9.00
C LEU A 15 3.70 -0.48 -7.90
N GLY A 16 3.50 -0.94 -6.67
CA GLY A 16 4.18 -0.48 -5.47
C GLY A 16 5.05 -1.57 -4.88
N GLU A 17 6.30 -1.25 -4.56
CA GLU A 17 7.20 -2.19 -3.89
C GLU A 17 8.10 -1.51 -2.87
N CYS A 18 8.37 -2.23 -1.80
CA CYS A 18 9.20 -1.77 -0.71
C CYS A 18 10.03 -2.93 -0.15
N LYS A 19 11.34 -2.68 0.01
CA LYS A 19 12.27 -3.58 0.69
C LYS A 19 12.79 -2.87 1.93
N THR A 20 12.61 -3.47 3.10
CA THR A 20 13.10 -2.93 4.37
C THR A 20 13.65 -4.06 5.24
N GLY A 21 14.96 -4.02 5.52
CA GLY A 21 15.65 -5.09 6.22
C GLY A 21 15.49 -6.45 5.52
N LEU A 22 14.91 -7.41 6.25
CA LEU A 22 14.59 -8.76 5.76
C LEU A 22 13.18 -8.87 5.14
N VAL A 23 12.42 -7.79 5.11
CA VAL A 23 11.05 -7.78 4.61
C VAL A 23 11.00 -7.19 3.20
N TYR A 24 10.39 -7.93 2.26
CA TYR A 24 10.09 -7.46 0.92
C TYR A 24 8.59 -7.50 0.66
N VAL A 25 8.02 -6.40 0.19
CA VAL A 25 6.61 -6.28 -0.15
C VAL A 25 6.49 -5.76 -1.58
N ARG A 26 5.66 -6.42 -2.37
CA ARG A 26 5.28 -6.01 -3.71
C ARG A 26 3.77 -6.13 -3.85
N LEU A 27 3.13 -5.06 -4.27
CA LEU A 27 1.69 -4.99 -4.46
C LEU A 27 1.34 -4.14 -5.68
N GLN A 28 0.11 -4.30 -6.15
CA GLN A 28 -0.46 -3.54 -7.24
C GLN A 28 -1.72 -2.85 -6.71
N VAL A 29 -1.80 -1.54 -6.88
CA VAL A 29 -2.95 -0.72 -6.51
C VAL A 29 -3.68 -0.35 -7.79
N GLU A 30 -4.94 -0.76 -7.89
CA GLU A 30 -5.85 -0.35 -8.94
C GLU A 30 -6.59 0.90 -8.47
N VAL A 31 -6.37 2.01 -9.17
CA VAL A 31 -7.03 3.28 -8.93
C VAL A 31 -8.05 3.52 -10.03
N LYS A 32 -9.25 3.96 -9.64
CA LYS A 32 -10.32 4.32 -10.57
C LYS A 32 -11.19 5.40 -9.95
N GLN A 33 -11.44 6.48 -10.69
CA GLN A 33 -12.17 7.65 -10.23
C GLN A 33 -11.57 8.20 -8.93
N ASP A 34 -10.26 8.48 -8.95
CA ASP A 34 -9.50 8.99 -7.79
C ASP A 34 -9.54 8.11 -6.53
N THR A 35 -9.96 6.84 -6.67
CA THR A 35 -10.26 5.98 -5.53
C THR A 35 -9.53 4.64 -5.68
N ILE A 36 -8.99 4.10 -4.59
CA ILE A 36 -8.44 2.74 -4.57
C ILE A 36 -9.59 1.75 -4.76
N LYS A 37 -9.63 1.07 -5.90
CA LYS A 37 -10.62 0.01 -6.16
C LYS A 37 -10.18 -1.32 -5.63
N ARG A 38 -8.89 -1.63 -5.77
CA ARG A 38 -8.35 -2.94 -5.42
C ARG A 38 -6.89 -2.84 -5.07
N ILE A 39 -6.49 -3.54 -4.01
CA ILE A 39 -5.07 -3.76 -3.71
C ILE A 39 -4.79 -5.24 -3.89
N ARG A 40 -3.85 -5.55 -4.77
CA ARG A 40 -3.39 -6.92 -5.03
C ARG A 40 -1.98 -7.10 -4.50
N LEU A 41 -1.85 -7.85 -3.42
CA LEU A 41 -0.53 -8.25 -2.92
C LEU A 41 0.07 -9.27 -3.89
N LEU A 42 1.21 -8.94 -4.48
CA LEU A 42 1.92 -9.80 -5.43
C LEU A 42 2.99 -10.61 -4.73
N GLN A 43 3.69 -10.01 -3.78
CA GLN A 43 4.76 -10.65 -3.01
C GLN A 43 4.83 -10.08 -1.61
N HIS A 44 4.99 -10.95 -0.62
CA HIS A 44 5.19 -10.57 0.75
C HIS A 44 6.14 -11.57 1.40
N ASP A 45 7.39 -11.17 1.48
CA ASP A 45 8.47 -11.90 2.08
C ASP A 45 8.72 -11.29 3.46
N ASN A 46 8.24 -11.94 4.52
CA ASN A 46 8.38 -11.41 5.88
C ASN A 46 8.73 -12.47 6.93
N GLY A 47 8.81 -13.75 6.55
CA GLY A 47 9.08 -14.88 7.44
C GLY A 47 8.05 -15.12 8.57
N MET A 48 7.15 -14.15 8.84
CA MET A 48 6.23 -14.11 9.99
C MET A 48 4.73 -14.08 9.57
N GLY A 49 4.41 -14.40 8.32
CA GLY A 49 3.04 -14.70 7.89
C GLY A 49 2.16 -13.49 7.53
N LYS A 50 0.87 -13.76 7.31
CA LYS A 50 -0.07 -12.85 6.63
C LYS A 50 -0.69 -11.73 7.48
N ALA A 51 -0.23 -11.54 8.73
CA ALA A 51 -0.86 -10.57 9.65
C ALA A 51 -0.92 -9.16 9.06
N ALA A 52 0.13 -8.73 8.35
CA ALA A 52 0.17 -7.42 7.71
C ALA A 52 -0.79 -7.28 6.52
N GLU A 53 -1.29 -8.37 5.92
CA GLU A 53 -2.25 -8.28 4.80
C GLU A 53 -3.57 -7.62 5.23
N ARG A 54 -3.90 -7.66 6.52
CA ARG A 54 -5.07 -6.98 7.06
C ARG A 54 -5.00 -5.46 6.89
N ILE A 55 -3.80 -4.88 6.99
CA ILE A 55 -3.58 -3.45 6.70
C ILE A 55 -4.00 -3.11 5.27
N LEU A 56 -3.75 -3.97 4.28
CA LEU A 56 -4.16 -3.70 2.90
C LEU A 56 -5.68 -3.68 2.77
N THR A 57 -6.37 -4.54 3.53
CA THR A 57 -7.83 -4.55 3.58
C THR A 57 -8.35 -3.27 4.23
N ASP A 58 -7.76 -2.83 5.32
CA ASP A 58 -8.13 -1.59 6.01
C ASP A 58 -7.85 -0.36 5.12
N ILE A 59 -6.72 -0.32 4.40
CA ILE A 59 -6.40 0.73 3.43
C ILE A 59 -7.45 0.77 2.32
N GLN A 60 -7.82 -0.39 1.78
CA GLN A 60 -8.84 -0.48 0.72
C GLN A 60 -10.22 -0.05 1.25
N SER A 61 -10.56 -0.44 2.48
CA SER A 61 -11.84 -0.12 3.11
C SER A 61 -11.96 1.37 3.46
N ASN A 62 -10.90 1.95 4.04
CA ASN A 62 -10.87 3.35 4.45
C ASN A 62 -10.46 4.29 3.31
N ASN A 63 -10.06 3.74 2.16
CA ASN A 63 -9.47 4.50 1.06
C ASN A 63 -8.35 5.43 1.52
N THR A 64 -7.49 4.98 2.43
CA THR A 64 -6.38 5.79 2.92
C THR A 64 -5.19 4.92 3.30
N PRO A 65 -3.96 5.29 2.90
CA PRO A 65 -2.76 4.63 3.38
C PRO A 65 -2.44 4.95 4.85
N ALA A 66 -3.16 5.88 5.48
CA ALA A 66 -2.98 6.31 6.87
C ALA A 66 -3.71 5.39 7.88
N VAL A 67 -3.47 4.08 7.77
CA VAL A 67 -3.95 3.09 8.73
C VAL A 67 -2.91 2.81 9.82
N ASP A 68 -3.39 2.43 11.00
CA ASP A 68 -2.54 2.09 12.15
C ASP A 68 -1.64 0.88 11.86
N ASP A 69 -0.44 0.90 12.42
CA ASP A 69 0.49 -0.23 12.34
C ASP A 69 0.02 -1.40 13.21
N ILE A 70 0.13 -2.62 12.70
CA ILE A 70 -0.10 -3.81 13.52
C ILE A 70 1.13 -4.01 14.41
N SER A 71 0.95 -3.95 15.73
CA SER A 71 2.05 -3.98 16.71
C SER A 71 2.97 -5.21 16.57
N SER A 72 2.43 -6.35 16.15
CA SER A 72 3.19 -7.59 15.92
C SER A 72 3.87 -7.68 14.54
N ALA A 73 3.63 -6.71 13.66
CA ALA A 73 4.11 -6.68 12.29
C ALA A 73 4.57 -5.27 11.87
N THR A 74 5.21 -4.52 12.77
CA THR A 74 5.60 -3.11 12.56
C THR A 74 6.44 -2.90 11.30
N ILE A 75 7.42 -3.78 11.03
CA ILE A 75 8.27 -3.70 9.83
C ILE A 75 7.43 -3.94 8.56
N SER A 76 6.63 -5.00 8.53
CA SER A 76 5.75 -5.34 7.40
C SER A 76 4.68 -4.27 7.17
N SER A 77 4.10 -3.73 8.23
CA SER A 77 3.10 -2.65 8.19
C SER A 77 3.66 -1.41 7.52
N ARG A 78 4.87 -0.97 7.93
CA ARG A 78 5.59 0.13 7.29
C ARG A 78 5.91 -0.17 5.83
N ALA A 79 6.42 -1.37 5.52
CA ALA A 79 6.74 -1.77 4.16
C ALA A 79 5.52 -1.72 3.23
N MET A 80 4.37 -2.23 3.69
CA MET A 80 3.11 -2.17 2.95
C MET A 80 2.63 -0.74 2.75
N LYS A 81 2.61 0.09 3.80
CA LYS A 81 2.24 1.50 3.69
C LYS A 81 3.12 2.24 2.69
N MET A 82 4.44 2.02 2.74
CA MET A 82 5.38 2.60 1.78
C MET A 82 5.16 2.08 0.36
N ALA A 83 4.85 0.79 0.18
CA ALA A 83 4.57 0.23 -1.13
C ALA A 83 3.27 0.81 -1.72
N VAL A 84 2.19 0.91 -0.93
CA VAL A 84 0.94 1.56 -1.35
C VAL A 84 1.19 3.03 -1.67
N GLN A 85 1.90 3.75 -0.80
CA GLN A 85 2.23 5.16 -1.04
C GLN A 85 2.96 5.35 -2.36
N LYS A 86 3.99 4.54 -2.65
CA LYS A 86 4.70 4.59 -3.93
C LYS A 86 3.80 4.30 -5.13
N ALA A 87 2.82 3.40 -4.99
CA ALA A 87 1.86 3.13 -6.06
C ALA A 87 0.95 4.34 -6.29
N LEU A 88 0.44 4.95 -5.22
CA LEU A 88 -0.38 6.16 -5.29
C LEU A 88 0.39 7.38 -5.81
N GLU A 89 1.66 7.54 -5.43
CA GLU A 89 2.54 8.59 -5.95
C GLU A 89 2.73 8.47 -7.47
N LYS A 90 2.76 7.26 -8.02
CA LYS A 90 2.78 7.04 -9.47
C LYS A 90 1.43 7.35 -10.12
N ALA A 91 0.32 7.18 -9.39
CA ALA A 91 -1.01 7.54 -9.86
C ALA A 91 -1.25 9.05 -9.88
N ALA A 92 -0.66 9.77 -8.92
CA ALA A 92 -0.68 11.22 -8.83
C ALA A 92 0.33 11.90 -9.78
N GLN A 93 1.36 11.19 -10.24
CA GLN A 93 2.32 11.73 -11.21
C GLN A 93 1.69 11.75 -12.62
N PRO A 94 1.69 12.91 -13.31
CA PRO A 94 1.11 13.06 -14.64
C PRO A 94 1.89 12.32 -15.73
#